data_AF-A0A7J9HZ61-F1
#
_entry.id   AF-A0A7J9HZ61-F1
#
_cell.length_a   1.000
_cell.length_b   1.000
_cell.length_c   1.000
_cell.angle_alpha   90.00
_cell.angle_beta   90.00
_cell.angle_gamma   90.00
#
_symmetry.space_group_name_H-M   'P 1'
#
loop_
_entity.id
_entity.type
_entity.pdbx_description
1 polymer ?
#
loop_
_entity_poly.entity_id
_entity_poly.type
_entity_poly.pdbx_seq_one_letter_code
_entity_poly.pdbx_strand_id
1 'polypeptide(L)'
;MGRFCNWITSTKTRLYIGWFGVLMIPTLLTATYVFIITFIATPPVDIDGIREPVSRSLLYGNNIISGAIIPTSAIGLHFYPIWEATFVDEWLYNDKTYELIVLHFLLLV
;
A
#
# COMPACT_ATOMS: atom_id res chain seq x y z
N MET A 1 -11.91 9.92 -30.19
CA MET A 1 -11.17 10.59 -29.09
C MET A 1 -11.98 11.65 -28.33
N GLY A 2 -12.65 12.61 -28.99
CA GLY A 2 -13.28 13.75 -28.29
C GLY A 2 -14.29 13.42 -27.17
N ARG A 3 -15.08 12.34 -27.31
CA ARG A 3 -16.07 11.95 -26.28
C ARG A 3 -15.44 11.58 -24.93
N PHE A 4 -14.28 10.92 -24.95
CA PHE A 4 -13.60 10.49 -23.72
C PHE A 4 -12.93 11.66 -23.01
N CYS A 5 -12.19 12.49 -23.74
CA CYS A 5 -11.55 13.68 -23.18
C CYS A 5 -12.59 14.64 -22.58
N ASN A 6 -13.70 14.87 -23.30
CA ASN A 6 -14.80 15.71 -22.82
C ASN A 6 -15.46 15.16 -21.54
N TRP A 7 -15.46 13.84 -21.36
CA TRP A 7 -15.98 13.20 -20.16
C TRP A 7 -15.00 13.33 -18.98
N ILE A 8 -13.71 13.06 -19.20
CA ILE A 8 -12.67 13.20 -18.18
C ILE A 8 -12.61 14.63 -17.63
N THR A 9 -12.71 15.63 -18.50
CA THR A 9 -12.64 17.06 -18.11
C THR A 9 -14.02 17.69 -17.87
N SER A 10 -15.07 16.88 -17.74
CA SER A 10 -16.43 17.39 -17.53
C SER A 10 -16.59 17.98 -16.13
N THR A 11 -17.13 19.19 -16.04
CA THR A 11 -17.48 19.85 -14.76
C THR A 11 -18.86 19.43 -14.23
N LYS A 12 -19.58 18.57 -14.96
CA LYS A 12 -20.92 18.08 -14.59
C LYS A 12 -20.88 16.75 -13.82
N THR A 13 -19.70 16.16 -13.62
CA THR A 13 -19.58 14.93 -12.82
C THR A 13 -19.73 15.24 -11.33
N ARG A 14 -20.26 14.29 -10.55
CA ARG A 14 -20.42 14.45 -9.10
C ARG A 14 -19.06 14.54 -8.38
N LEU A 15 -18.08 13.80 -8.86
CA LEU A 15 -16.67 13.90 -8.48
C LEU A 15 -15.89 14.21 -9.75
N TYR A 16 -15.10 15.28 -9.72
CA TYR A 16 -14.27 15.66 -10.86
C TYR A 16 -13.12 14.67 -11.03
N ILE A 17 -12.83 14.31 -12.28
CA ILE A 17 -11.75 13.37 -12.61
C ILE A 17 -10.52 14.17 -13.06
N GLY A 18 -10.59 14.80 -14.24
CA GLY A 18 -9.42 15.44 -14.85
C GLY A 18 -8.30 14.43 -15.18
N TRP A 19 -7.25 14.90 -15.85
CA TRP A 19 -6.13 14.02 -16.22
C TRP A 19 -5.35 13.49 -15.01
N PHE A 20 -5.25 14.29 -13.94
CA PHE A 20 -4.69 13.82 -12.67
C PHE A 20 -5.53 12.73 -12.02
N GLY A 21 -6.87 12.81 -12.09
CA GLY A 21 -7.78 11.79 -11.55
C GLY A 21 -7.58 10.40 -12.16
N VAL A 22 -7.11 10.34 -13.41
CA VAL A 22 -6.80 9.06 -14.08
C VAL A 22 -5.68 8.30 -13.37
N LEU A 23 -4.69 9.00 -12.82
CA LEU A 23 -3.63 8.40 -12.01
C LEU A 23 -4.05 8.31 -10.53
N MET A 24 -4.74 9.33 -10.02
CA MET A 24 -5.14 9.44 -8.62
C MET A 24 -6.08 8.33 -8.16
N ILE A 25 -7.11 8.04 -8.95
CA ILE A 25 -8.10 7.03 -8.56
C ILE A 25 -7.45 5.65 -8.38
N PRO A 26 -6.72 5.08 -9.36
CA PRO A 26 -6.17 3.73 -9.19
C PRO A 26 -5.10 3.66 -8.09
N THR A 27 -4.24 4.67 -7.96
CA THR A 27 -3.15 4.64 -6.96
C THR A 27 -3.67 4.83 -5.52
N LEU A 28 -4.64 5.72 -5.28
CA LEU A 28 -5.30 5.82 -3.97
C LEU A 28 -6.06 4.55 -3.61
N LEU A 29 -6.79 3.97 -4.57
CA LEU A 29 -7.54 2.74 -4.32
C LEU A 29 -6.60 1.59 -3.95
N THR A 30 -5.51 1.42 -4.68
CA THR A 30 -4.49 0.41 -4.38
C THR A 30 -3.87 0.63 -3.00
N ALA A 31 -3.41 1.85 -2.69
CA ALA A 31 -2.82 2.17 -1.38
C ALA A 31 -3.81 1.93 -0.23
N THR A 32 -5.06 2.36 -0.39
CA THR A 32 -6.11 2.21 0.63
C THR A 32 -6.46 0.74 0.87
N TYR A 33 -6.60 -0.04 -0.21
CA TYR A 33 -6.95 -1.45 -0.10
C TYR A 33 -5.84 -2.26 0.58
N VAL A 34 -4.59 -2.05 0.16
CA VAL A 34 -3.43 -2.72 0.77
C VAL A 34 -3.26 -2.28 2.22
N PHE A 35 -3.44 -1.00 2.54
CA PHE A 35 -3.41 -0.51 3.92
C PHE A 35 -4.43 -1.23 4.81
N ILE A 36 -5.70 -1.31 4.38
CA ILE A 36 -6.78 -1.94 5.18
C ILE A 36 -6.47 -3.41 5.44
N ILE A 37 -6.12 -4.18 4.41
CA ILE A 37 -5.82 -5.61 4.56
C ILE A 37 -4.60 -5.82 5.45
N THR A 38 -3.57 -5.01 5.25
CA THR A 38 -2.32 -5.13 6.00
C THR A 38 -2.54 -4.87 7.48
N PHE A 39 -3.25 -3.79 7.80
CA PHE A 39 -3.59 -3.41 9.16
C PHE A 39 -4.45 -4.47 9.88
N ILE A 40 -5.32 -5.18 9.15
CA ILE A 40 -6.18 -6.20 9.74
C ILE A 40 -5.45 -7.53 9.91
N ALA A 41 -4.75 -8.01 8.87
CA ALA A 41 -4.46 -9.44 8.74
C ALA A 41 -2.99 -9.82 8.46
N THR A 42 -2.07 -8.86 8.34
CA THR A 42 -0.67 -9.21 8.02
C THR A 42 0.01 -9.96 9.17
N PRO A 43 0.79 -11.01 8.88
CA PRO A 43 1.57 -11.72 9.89
C PRO A 43 2.59 -10.83 10.61
N PRO A 44 3.15 -11.30 11.74
CA PRO A 44 4.29 -10.68 12.39
C PRO A 44 5.49 -10.56 11.45
N VAL A 45 6.20 -9.43 11.51
CA VAL A 45 7.28 -9.08 10.58
C VAL A 45 8.58 -8.86 11.34
N ASP A 46 9.68 -9.34 10.78
CA ASP A 46 11.03 -9.08 11.27
C ASP A 46 11.52 -7.71 10.78
N ILE A 47 11.34 -6.70 11.63
CA ILE A 47 11.61 -5.29 11.30
C ILE A 47 13.12 -5.05 11.17
N ASP A 48 13.91 -5.64 12.07
CA ASP A 48 15.35 -5.38 12.20
C ASP A 48 16.22 -6.45 11.53
N GLY A 49 15.62 -7.50 10.96
CA GLY A 49 16.34 -8.59 10.30
C GLY A 49 17.09 -9.51 11.27
N ILE A 50 16.78 -9.45 12.57
CA ILE A 50 17.42 -10.22 13.64
C ILE A 50 16.61 -11.46 14.04
N ARG A 51 15.57 -11.79 13.26
CA ARG A 51 14.63 -12.90 13.49
C ARG A 51 13.76 -12.73 14.74
N GLU A 52 13.41 -11.49 15.07
CA GLU A 52 12.49 -11.15 16.15
C GLU A 52 11.20 -10.51 15.58
N PRO A 53 10.22 -11.34 15.18
CA PRO A 53 9.05 -10.82 14.49
C PRO A 53 8.12 -10.06 15.45
N VAL A 54 7.67 -8.87 15.02
CA VAL A 54 6.78 -8.00 15.80
C VAL A 54 5.36 -8.08 15.24
N SER A 55 4.40 -8.36 16.12
CA SER A 55 2.97 -8.31 15.78
C SER A 55 2.49 -6.87 15.68
N ARG A 56 1.70 -6.58 14.63
CA ARG A 56 1.28 -5.21 14.30
C ARG A 56 -0.12 -5.07 13.71
N SER A 57 -0.79 -6.19 13.45
CA SER A 57 -2.13 -6.23 12.86
C SER A 57 -3.19 -6.65 13.88
N LEU A 58 -4.45 -6.32 13.60
CA LEU A 58 -5.57 -6.56 14.51
C LEU A 58 -5.76 -8.05 14.82
N LEU A 59 -5.68 -8.93 13.80
CA LEU A 59 -5.85 -10.38 13.98
C LEU A 59 -4.74 -11.01 14.83
N TYR A 60 -3.60 -10.33 15.01
CA TYR A 60 -2.48 -10.80 15.80
C TYR A 60 -2.37 -10.08 17.17
N GLY A 61 -3.49 -9.59 17.70
CA GLY A 61 -3.61 -9.12 19.08
C GLY A 61 -3.40 -7.62 19.28
N ASN A 62 -3.36 -6.83 18.20
CA ASN A 62 -3.31 -5.37 18.30
C ASN A 62 -4.70 -4.74 18.32
N ASN A 63 -4.79 -3.54 18.90
CA ASN A 63 -5.96 -2.68 18.82
C ASN A 63 -5.70 -1.49 17.87
N ILE A 64 -6.65 -0.55 17.77
CA ILE A 64 -6.53 0.61 16.86
C ILE A 64 -5.34 1.53 17.22
N ILE A 65 -4.91 1.55 18.49
CA ILE A 65 -3.79 2.37 18.96
C ILE A 65 -2.45 1.65 18.77
N SER A 66 -2.41 0.33 19.00
CA SER A 66 -1.17 -0.46 18.91
C SER A 66 -0.90 -1.04 17.52
N GLY A 67 -1.91 -1.10 16.65
CA GLY A 67 -1.77 -1.56 15.28
C GLY A 67 -0.96 -0.57 14.44
N ALA A 68 -0.05 -1.08 13.61
CA ALA A 68 0.81 -0.26 12.78
C ALA A 68 1.25 -1.00 11.51
N ILE A 69 1.62 -0.25 10.48
CA ILE A 69 2.35 -0.76 9.32
C ILE A 69 3.76 -0.20 9.44
N ILE A 70 4.74 -1.07 9.70
CA ILE A 70 6.08 -0.69 10.15
C ILE A 70 7.11 -1.08 9.09
N PRO A 71 7.90 -0.14 8.55
CA PRO A 71 8.86 -0.45 7.50
C PRO A 71 9.87 -1.50 7.96
N THR A 72 10.06 -2.56 7.17
CA THR A 72 11.16 -3.50 7.37
C THR A 72 12.48 -2.91 6.88
N SER A 73 13.54 -3.07 7.67
CA SER A 73 14.89 -2.59 7.36
C SER A 73 15.77 -3.61 6.63
N ALA A 74 15.37 -4.89 6.59
CA ALA A 74 16.20 -6.01 6.12
C ALA A 74 16.67 -5.93 4.66
N ILE A 75 15.94 -5.20 3.80
CA ILE A 75 16.25 -5.04 2.36
C ILE A 75 16.82 -3.62 2.04
N GLY A 76 16.88 -2.73 3.04
CA GLY A 76 17.31 -1.35 2.84
C GLY A 76 16.41 -0.57 1.86
N LEU A 77 17.01 0.27 1.01
CA LEU A 77 16.32 1.09 0.00
C LEU A 77 16.11 0.37 -1.35
N HIS A 78 16.31 -0.95 -1.42
CA HIS A 78 16.11 -1.68 -2.66
C HIS A 78 14.61 -1.79 -2.98
N PHE A 79 14.25 -1.41 -4.21
CA PHE A 79 12.88 -1.52 -4.71
C PHE A 79 12.47 -2.99 -4.76
N TYR A 80 11.43 -3.36 -4.02
CA TYR A 80 11.02 -4.77 -3.87
C TYR A 80 9.53 -4.96 -4.14
N PRO A 81 9.14 -4.94 -5.43
CA PRO A 81 7.76 -5.17 -5.83
C PRO A 81 7.37 -6.63 -5.59
N ILE A 82 6.05 -6.91 -5.61
CA ILE A 82 5.53 -8.25 -5.29
C ILE A 82 6.09 -9.37 -6.17
N TRP A 83 6.46 -9.06 -7.42
CA TRP A 83 7.04 -10.02 -8.36
C TRP A 83 8.53 -10.31 -8.14
N GLU A 84 9.19 -9.57 -7.23
CA GLU A 84 10.58 -9.85 -6.82
C GLU A 84 10.63 -10.94 -5.74
N ALA A 85 9.50 -11.20 -5.07
CA ALA A 85 9.39 -12.26 -4.09
C ALA A 85 9.13 -13.62 -4.74
N THR A 86 9.66 -14.67 -4.13
CA THR A 86 9.41 -16.05 -4.57
C THR A 86 7.97 -16.46 -4.23
N PHE A 87 7.44 -15.94 -3.12
CA PHE A 87 6.08 -16.19 -2.65
C PHE A 87 5.45 -14.94 -2.01
N VAL A 88 4.11 -14.87 -2.01
CA VAL A 88 3.38 -13.79 -1.35
C VAL A 88 3.65 -13.77 0.16
N ASP A 89 3.78 -14.93 0.80
CA ASP A 89 4.08 -15.03 2.23
C ASP A 89 5.47 -14.46 2.58
N GLU A 90 6.47 -14.67 1.71
CA GLU A 90 7.80 -14.06 1.86
C GLU A 90 7.71 -12.53 1.75
N TRP A 91 6.96 -12.04 0.76
CA TRP A 91 6.75 -10.61 0.56
C TRP A 91 6.05 -9.94 1.76
N LEU A 92 5.05 -10.63 2.34
CA LEU A 92 4.35 -10.20 3.54
C LEU A 92 5.24 -10.24 4.79
N TYR A 93 6.07 -11.28 4.92
CA TYR A 93 7.01 -11.44 6.03
C TYR A 93 8.08 -10.33 6.06
N ASN A 94 8.50 -9.87 4.88
CA ASN A 94 9.48 -8.79 4.71
C ASN A 94 8.86 -7.38 4.72
N ASP A 95 7.59 -7.25 5.13
CA ASP A 95 6.77 -6.03 5.06
C ASP A 95 6.99 -5.12 3.85
N LYS A 96 6.82 -5.69 2.67
CA LYS A 96 6.92 -4.90 1.45
C LYS A 96 5.59 -4.24 1.08
N THR A 97 4.56 -4.45 1.91
CA THR A 97 3.30 -3.69 1.86
C THR A 97 3.50 -2.22 2.20
N TYR A 98 4.39 -1.89 3.13
CA TYR A 98 4.72 -0.50 3.48
C TYR A 98 5.26 0.27 2.27
N GLU A 99 6.23 -0.32 1.57
CA GLU A 99 6.84 0.26 0.37
C GLU A 99 5.79 0.51 -0.72
N LEU A 100 4.91 -0.46 -0.96
CA LEU A 100 3.81 -0.32 -1.92
C LEU A 100 2.86 0.82 -1.54
N ILE A 101 2.42 0.89 -0.28
CA ILE A 101 1.50 1.93 0.20
C ILE A 101 2.13 3.32 0.06
N VAL A 102 3.37 3.50 0.53
CA VAL A 102 4.07 4.78 0.51
C VAL A 102 4.30 5.25 -0.92
N LEU A 103 4.78 4.38 -1.82
CA LEU A 103 5.01 4.76 -3.21
C LEU A 103 3.71 5.15 -3.92
N HIS A 104 2.62 4.39 -3.73
CA HIS A 104 1.33 4.71 -4.36
C HIS A 104 0.70 5.99 -3.78
N PHE A 105 0.93 6.29 -2.50
CA PHE A 105 0.47 7.53 -1.88
C PHE A 105 1.28 8.75 -2.35
N LEU A 106 2.62 8.62 -2.42
CA LEU A 106 3.52 9.71 -2.84
C LEU A 106 3.41 10.06 -4.33
N LEU A 107 2.97 9.14 -5.19
CA LEU A 107 2.73 9.44 -6.61
C LEU A 107 1.64 10.51 -6.84
N LEU A 108 0.89 10.86 -5.80
CA LEU A 108 -0.30 11.70 -5.90
C LEU A 108 -0.31 12.95 -5.03
N VAL A 109 0.48 12.94 -3.95
CA VAL A 109 0.63 14.08 -3.04
C VAL A 109 1.57 15.12 -3.63
#